data_AF-A0A815EM32-F1
#
_entry.id   AF-A0A815EM32-F1
#
_cell.length_a   1.000
_cell.length_b   1.000
_cell.length_c   1.000
_cell.angle_alpha   90.00
_cell.angle_beta   90.00
_cell.angle_gamma   90.00
#
_symmetry.space_group_name_H-M   'P 1'
#
loop_
_entity.id
_entity.type
_entity.pdbx_description
1 polymer ?
#
loop_
_entity_poly.entity_id
_entity_poly.type
_entity_poly.pdbx_seq_one_letter_code
_entity_poly.pdbx_strand_id
1 'polypeptide(L)'
;MIKSFSNISQRFIFLTIICILICFIQIVLIFQLFSDSSSNEKSILLPSFHISNTILNCTQKLKCPNNIKYFSIHIDKNIEYPNITYIRSPIFSIILDIIRNSSYYTNDSSLACIHIAPVDTLDRDRRSKNGYYTYFIEQRFKFFHEWSDPNKIHLIFNHYTGTWPSYRRTLDFILPSQYILASTSFTYNNYNCLSDITFPLFHIDYPSNLTNKFFSSRKILLSFKGKSYEDVQHHRTFFRHLNNNHDIIIKYTDNNNNNSYDQNEYIELLRQSYFCLVPSGRRLYSYRFLESLQYGCIPVITTNDNELIILPFSEIINWSKSIIIIYSNISLSLLPYYLRNISIYQRNQMQIECRNIWLKYFSSISRIILTLLDILNDRFITSSSSFLSFER
;
A
#
# COMPACT_ATOMS: atom_id res chain seq x y z
N MET A 1 -6.31 84.71 -19.18
CA MET A 1 -6.65 83.50 -18.41
C MET A 1 -7.50 82.46 -19.17
N ILE A 2 -7.99 82.71 -20.40
CA ILE A 2 -8.86 81.74 -21.11
C ILE A 2 -8.09 80.78 -22.06
N LYS A 3 -6.86 81.12 -22.50
CA LYS A 3 -6.05 80.25 -23.38
C LYS A 3 -5.25 79.15 -22.66
N SER A 4 -5.03 79.22 -21.35
CA SER A 4 -4.27 78.18 -20.61
C SER A 4 -5.15 77.03 -20.11
N PHE A 5 -6.46 77.23 -19.97
CA PHE A 5 -7.40 76.19 -19.55
C PHE A 5 -7.75 75.20 -20.67
N SER A 6 -7.70 75.61 -21.96
CA SER A 6 -8.00 74.69 -23.07
C SER A 6 -6.95 73.59 -23.22
N ASN A 7 -5.66 73.92 -23.08
CA ASN A 7 -4.56 72.97 -23.21
C ASN A 7 -4.52 71.91 -22.10
N ILE A 8 -4.96 72.25 -20.89
CA ILE A 8 -5.03 71.30 -19.77
C ILE A 8 -6.21 70.34 -19.97
N SER A 9 -7.38 70.86 -20.37
CA SER A 9 -8.54 70.01 -20.67
C SER A 9 -8.26 69.05 -21.83
N GLN A 10 -7.58 69.51 -22.89
CA GLN A 10 -7.21 68.68 -24.04
C GLN A 10 -6.21 67.58 -23.66
N ARG A 11 -5.25 67.85 -22.76
CA ARG A 11 -4.34 66.83 -22.24
C ARG A 11 -5.06 65.78 -21.39
N PHE A 12 -6.01 66.18 -20.55
CA PHE A 12 -6.83 65.24 -19.77
C PHE A 12 -7.72 64.37 -20.65
N ILE A 13 -8.32 64.94 -21.70
CA ILE A 13 -9.11 64.21 -22.70
C ILE A 13 -8.21 63.21 -23.45
N PHE A 14 -7.00 63.61 -23.83
CA PHE A 14 -6.05 62.73 -24.52
C PHE A 14 -5.58 61.56 -23.63
N LEU A 15 -5.27 61.82 -22.36
CA LEU A 15 -4.89 60.80 -21.38
C LEU A 15 -6.03 59.81 -21.09
N THR A 16 -7.26 60.31 -20.97
CA THR A 16 -8.44 59.44 -20.74
C THR A 16 -8.73 58.57 -21.96
N ILE A 17 -8.61 59.09 -23.18
CA ILE A 17 -8.75 58.30 -24.41
C ILE A 17 -7.67 57.21 -24.49
N ILE A 18 -6.41 57.52 -24.14
CA ILE A 18 -5.33 56.52 -24.09
C ILE A 18 -5.61 55.42 -23.07
N CYS A 19 -6.07 55.77 -21.86
CA CYS A 19 -6.44 54.78 -20.84
C CYS A 19 -7.58 53.88 -21.30
N ILE A 20 -8.60 54.43 -21.96
CA ILE A 20 -9.71 53.66 -22.51
C ILE A 20 -9.22 52.71 -23.61
N LEU A 21 -8.31 53.18 -24.49
CA LEU A 21 -7.73 52.34 -25.54
C LEU A 21 -6.90 51.18 -24.97
N ILE A 22 -6.10 51.44 -23.92
CA ILE A 22 -5.30 50.41 -23.24
C ILE A 22 -6.21 49.39 -22.54
N CYS A 23 -7.26 49.83 -21.85
CA CYS A 23 -8.25 48.93 -21.25
C CYS A 23 -8.95 48.09 -22.32
N PHE A 24 -9.32 48.68 -23.46
CA PHE A 24 -9.98 47.96 -24.55
C PHE A 24 -9.04 46.92 -25.17
N ILE A 25 -7.77 47.26 -25.40
CA ILE A 25 -6.74 46.33 -25.89
C ILE A 25 -6.52 45.19 -24.89
N GLN A 26 -6.48 45.47 -23.58
CA GLN A 26 -6.37 44.44 -22.55
C GLN A 26 -7.59 43.52 -22.51
N ILE A 27 -8.80 44.06 -22.64
CA ILE A 27 -10.03 43.27 -22.70
C ILE A 27 -10.07 42.40 -23.95
N VAL A 28 -9.64 42.92 -25.11
CA VAL A 28 -9.55 42.14 -26.36
C VAL A 28 -8.49 41.04 -26.27
N LEU A 29 -7.33 41.31 -25.67
CA LEU A 29 -6.30 40.30 -25.38
C LEU A 29 -6.81 39.22 -24.42
N ILE A 30 -7.55 39.60 -23.38
CA ILE A 30 -8.21 38.65 -22.46
C ILE A 30 -9.24 37.82 -23.22
N PHE A 31 -10.06 38.45 -24.07
CA PHE A 31 -11.06 37.74 -24.89
C PHE A 31 -10.42 36.81 -25.92
N GLN A 32 -9.27 37.16 -26.51
CA GLN A 32 -8.51 36.28 -27.39
C GLN A 32 -7.89 35.10 -26.63
N LEU A 33 -7.37 35.33 -25.42
CA LEU A 33 -6.93 34.26 -24.51
C LEU A 33 -8.08 33.33 -24.11
N PHE A 34 -9.30 33.85 -23.95
CA PHE A 34 -10.49 33.05 -23.67
C PHE A 34 -11.08 32.38 -24.93
N SER A 35 -11.00 32.97 -26.12
CA SER A 35 -11.52 32.33 -27.35
C SER A 35 -10.63 31.17 -27.80
N ASP A 36 -9.30 31.29 -27.62
CA ASP A 36 -8.34 30.22 -27.92
C ASP A 36 -8.42 29.04 -26.94
N SER A 37 -9.13 29.18 -25.82
CA SER A 37 -9.41 28.09 -24.87
C SER A 37 -10.72 27.33 -25.13
N SER A 38 -11.49 27.71 -26.15
CA SER A 38 -12.81 27.11 -26.43
C SER A 38 -12.83 26.00 -27.49
N SER A 39 -11.67 25.57 -28.01
CA SER A 39 -11.62 24.50 -29.03
C SER A 39 -10.50 23.46 -28.83
N ASN A 40 -9.91 23.37 -27.64
CA ASN A 40 -9.05 22.24 -27.27
C ASN A 40 -9.17 21.99 -25.77
N GLU A 41 -9.67 20.81 -25.38
CA GLU A 41 -9.54 20.22 -24.04
C GLU A 41 -8.05 20.00 -23.70
N LYS A 42 -7.28 21.08 -23.55
CA LYS A 42 -5.95 21.01 -22.94
C LYS A 42 -6.15 21.00 -21.44
N SER A 43 -6.18 19.79 -20.90
CA SER A 43 -5.87 19.48 -19.51
C SER A 43 -4.72 20.39 -19.05
N ILE A 44 -5.03 21.35 -18.18
CA ILE A 44 -4.01 22.05 -17.41
C ILE A 44 -3.26 20.94 -16.64
N LEU A 45 -2.03 20.67 -17.05
CA LEU A 45 -1.12 19.73 -16.42
C LEU A 45 -0.80 20.23 -15.01
N LEU A 46 -1.69 19.89 -14.07
CA LEU A 46 -1.38 19.82 -12.65
C LEU A 46 -0.20 18.85 -12.47
N PRO A 47 0.69 19.04 -11.47
CA PRO A 47 1.69 18.03 -11.13
C PRO A 47 0.99 16.69 -11.02
N SER A 48 1.43 15.70 -11.79
CA SER A 48 0.73 14.44 -11.96
C SER A 48 0.58 13.75 -10.60
N PHE A 49 -0.62 13.83 -10.03
CA PHE A 49 -1.11 12.77 -9.15
C PHE A 49 -1.12 11.52 -10.01
N HIS A 50 -0.06 10.72 -9.94
CA HIS A 50 -0.13 9.39 -10.52
C HIS A 50 -1.08 8.59 -9.64
N ILE A 51 -2.34 8.59 -10.06
CA ILE A 51 -3.21 7.46 -9.85
C ILE A 51 -2.44 6.28 -10.46
N SER A 52 -1.87 5.43 -9.60
CA SER A 52 -1.04 4.32 -10.06
C SER A 52 -1.91 3.37 -10.89
N ASN A 53 -1.72 3.38 -12.20
CA ASN A 53 -2.44 2.54 -13.16
C ASN A 53 -1.82 1.16 -13.35
N THR A 54 -0.90 0.73 -12.47
CA THR A 54 -0.09 -0.45 -12.75
C THR A 54 -0.61 -1.65 -11.98
N ILE A 55 -1.47 -2.43 -12.65
CA ILE A 55 -1.47 -3.88 -12.44
C ILE A 55 -0.06 -4.37 -12.81
N LEU A 56 0.52 -5.19 -11.95
CA LEU A 56 1.84 -5.74 -12.17
C LEU A 56 1.73 -6.93 -13.14
N ASN A 57 2.24 -6.75 -14.36
CA ASN A 57 2.13 -7.77 -15.41
C ASN A 57 3.22 -8.84 -15.27
N CYS A 58 3.00 -9.81 -14.39
CA CYS A 58 3.84 -11.01 -14.29
C CYS A 58 3.33 -12.10 -15.24
N THR A 59 3.85 -12.17 -16.46
CA THR A 59 3.38 -13.10 -17.50
C THR A 59 4.11 -14.45 -17.51
N GLN A 60 5.26 -14.53 -16.84
CA GLN A 60 6.08 -15.73 -16.84
C GLN A 60 5.50 -16.80 -15.91
N LYS A 61 5.22 -17.98 -16.48
CA LYS A 61 4.74 -19.14 -15.72
C LYS A 61 5.92 -19.91 -15.12
N LEU A 62 5.74 -20.36 -13.89
CA LEU A 62 6.65 -21.28 -13.20
C LEU A 62 6.27 -22.71 -13.55
N LYS A 63 7.24 -23.63 -13.48
CA LYS A 63 6.99 -25.06 -13.62
C LYS A 63 7.24 -25.72 -12.28
N CYS A 64 6.32 -26.62 -11.89
CA CYS A 64 6.58 -27.45 -10.73
C CYS A 64 7.78 -28.36 -11.02
N PRO A 65 8.65 -28.60 -10.02
CA PRO A 65 9.65 -29.65 -10.09
C PRO A 65 9.00 -31.00 -10.46
N ASN A 66 9.77 -31.90 -11.09
CA ASN A 66 9.34 -33.27 -11.41
C ASN A 66 8.07 -33.42 -12.28
N ASN A 67 7.70 -32.42 -13.09
CA ASN A 67 6.52 -32.43 -13.97
C ASN A 67 5.20 -32.69 -13.22
N ILE A 68 5.10 -32.27 -11.96
CA ILE A 68 3.86 -32.33 -11.19
C ILE A 68 2.78 -31.51 -11.91
N LYS A 69 1.63 -32.13 -12.18
CA LYS A 69 0.55 -31.55 -12.99
C LYS A 69 -0.32 -30.52 -12.26
N TYR A 70 -0.39 -30.63 -10.94
CA TYR A 70 -1.28 -29.82 -10.11
C TYR A 70 -0.48 -29.08 -9.05
N PHE A 71 -0.78 -27.80 -8.87
CA PHE A 71 -0.15 -27.01 -7.83
C PHE A 71 -0.51 -27.56 -6.44
N SER A 72 0.52 -27.88 -5.67
CA SER A 72 0.34 -28.30 -4.29
C SER A 72 1.52 -27.87 -3.41
N ILE A 73 1.29 -27.82 -2.10
CA ILE A 73 2.20 -27.30 -1.10
C ILE A 73 2.39 -28.34 -0.01
N HIS A 74 3.64 -28.58 0.36
CA HIS A 74 4.01 -29.37 1.53
C HIS A 74 4.67 -28.49 2.59
N ILE A 75 4.35 -28.76 3.85
CA ILE A 75 5.03 -28.15 5.00
C ILE A 75 5.99 -29.20 5.53
N ASP A 76 7.28 -28.89 5.47
CA ASP A 76 8.31 -29.84 5.83
C ASP A 76 8.30 -30.13 7.34
N LYS A 77 8.85 -31.29 7.72
CA LYS A 77 8.86 -31.73 9.12
C LYS A 77 9.79 -30.86 9.95
N ASN A 78 9.36 -30.53 11.16
CA ASN A 78 10.19 -29.78 12.09
C ASN A 78 11.34 -30.65 12.57
N ILE A 79 12.56 -30.14 12.47
CA ILE A 79 13.72 -30.77 13.10
C ILE A 79 13.78 -30.24 14.54
N GLU A 80 13.82 -31.13 15.53
CA GLU A 80 14.11 -30.75 16.90
C GLU A 80 15.58 -30.38 16.99
N TYR A 81 15.88 -29.15 17.43
CA TYR A 81 17.26 -28.68 17.58
C TYR A 81 17.62 -28.75 19.06
N PRO A 82 18.58 -29.61 19.46
CA PRO A 82 19.05 -29.62 20.83
C PRO A 82 19.67 -28.25 21.18
N ASN A 83 19.28 -27.69 22.32
CA ASN A 83 19.82 -26.45 22.91
C ASN A 83 19.42 -25.10 22.26
N ILE A 84 18.41 -25.04 21.39
CA ILE A 84 17.89 -23.76 20.87
C ILE A 84 16.41 -23.61 21.20
N THR A 85 16.07 -22.71 22.13
CA THR A 85 14.68 -22.32 22.40
C THR A 85 14.12 -21.58 21.19
N TYR A 86 13.27 -22.24 20.43
CA TYR A 86 12.60 -21.68 19.26
C TYR A 86 11.17 -21.31 19.61
N ILE A 87 10.85 -20.02 19.54
CA ILE A 87 9.51 -19.49 19.77
C ILE A 87 8.92 -19.13 18.41
N ARG A 88 7.95 -19.93 17.98
CA ARG A 88 7.15 -19.65 16.80
C ARG A 88 6.12 -18.57 17.12
N SER A 89 5.94 -17.60 16.23
CA SER A 89 4.89 -16.61 16.41
C SER A 89 3.49 -17.22 16.24
N PRO A 90 2.48 -16.69 16.96
CA PRO A 90 1.08 -17.09 16.74
C PRO A 90 0.64 -16.87 15.30
N ILE A 91 1.10 -15.79 14.66
CA ILE A 91 0.77 -15.46 13.27
C ILE A 91 1.29 -16.54 12.33
N PHE A 92 2.56 -16.94 12.45
CA PHE A 92 3.12 -17.98 11.59
C PHE A 92 2.41 -19.32 11.78
N SER A 93 2.03 -19.65 13.03
CA SER A 93 1.24 -20.86 13.31
C SER A 93 -0.12 -20.83 12.60
N ILE A 94 -0.84 -19.71 12.67
CA ILE A 94 -2.10 -19.51 11.94
C ILE A 94 -1.92 -19.66 10.44
N ILE A 95 -0.84 -19.12 9.86
CA ILE A 95 -0.53 -19.25 8.44
C ILE A 95 -0.37 -20.73 8.05
N LEU A 96 0.43 -21.48 8.81
CA LEU A 96 0.65 -22.91 8.55
C LEU A 96 -0.66 -23.71 8.66
N ASP A 97 -1.50 -23.40 9.65
CA ASP A 97 -2.77 -24.12 9.86
C ASP A 97 -3.78 -23.82 8.75
N ILE A 98 -3.86 -22.58 8.26
CA ILE A 98 -4.68 -22.25 7.08
C ILE A 98 -4.20 -23.01 5.86
N ILE A 99 -2.88 -23.09 5.64
CA ILE A 99 -2.32 -23.83 4.50
C ILE A 99 -2.68 -25.32 4.61
N ARG A 100 -2.47 -25.95 5.78
CA ARG A 100 -2.82 -27.37 6.01
C ARG A 100 -4.28 -27.68 5.72
N ASN A 101 -5.18 -26.75 6.03
CA ASN A 101 -6.62 -26.89 5.81
C ASN A 101 -7.07 -26.45 4.41
N SER A 102 -6.17 -25.96 3.57
CA SER A 102 -6.48 -25.55 2.19
C SER A 102 -6.49 -26.74 1.24
N SER A 103 -7.18 -26.60 0.10
CA SER A 103 -7.17 -27.60 -0.99
C SER A 103 -5.81 -27.76 -1.66
N TYR A 104 -4.86 -26.88 -1.40
CA TYR A 104 -3.52 -26.90 -1.99
C TYR A 104 -2.54 -27.76 -1.18
N TYR A 105 -2.88 -28.17 0.04
CA TYR A 105 -1.94 -28.91 0.88
C TYR A 105 -1.84 -30.40 0.51
N THR A 106 -0.63 -30.94 0.56
CA THR A 106 -0.35 -32.37 0.44
C THR A 106 0.50 -32.87 1.61
N ASN A 107 0.14 -34.04 2.15
CA ASN A 107 0.97 -34.77 3.11
C ASN A 107 2.16 -35.45 2.45
N ASP A 108 2.12 -35.66 1.14
CA ASP A 108 3.20 -36.29 0.38
C ASP A 108 4.14 -35.22 -0.19
N SER A 109 5.37 -35.20 0.33
CA SER A 109 6.45 -34.29 -0.07
C SER A 109 6.83 -34.46 -1.56
N SER A 110 6.66 -35.66 -2.14
CA SER A 110 7.02 -35.93 -3.54
C SER A 110 6.04 -35.35 -4.55
N LEU A 111 4.81 -35.06 -4.12
CA LEU A 111 3.75 -34.47 -4.94
C LEU A 111 3.73 -32.94 -4.86
N ALA A 112 4.59 -32.34 -4.03
CA ALA A 112 4.60 -30.91 -3.74
C ALA A 112 5.31 -30.10 -4.82
N CYS A 113 4.65 -29.04 -5.31
CA CYS A 113 5.30 -28.04 -6.15
C CYS A 113 6.14 -27.07 -5.34
N ILE A 114 5.66 -26.73 -4.15
CA ILE A 114 6.28 -25.79 -3.22
C ILE A 114 6.42 -26.43 -1.85
N HIS A 115 7.52 -26.13 -1.20
CA HIS A 115 7.83 -26.50 0.17
C HIS A 115 7.79 -25.27 1.09
N ILE A 116 7.41 -25.49 2.35
CA ILE A 116 7.48 -24.48 3.40
C ILE A 116 8.27 -25.06 4.56
N ALA A 117 9.43 -24.45 4.83
CA ALA A 117 10.20 -24.77 6.02
C ALA A 117 9.39 -24.36 7.28
N PRO A 118 9.35 -25.19 8.33
CA PRO A 118 8.62 -24.90 9.58
C PRO A 118 9.37 -23.90 10.48
N VAL A 119 10.11 -22.96 9.88
CA VAL A 119 10.93 -21.94 10.51
C VAL A 119 10.26 -20.58 10.31
N ASP A 120 10.05 -19.85 11.41
CA ASP A 120 9.36 -18.57 11.38
C ASP A 120 10.31 -17.46 10.91
N THR A 121 10.03 -16.95 9.71
CA THR A 121 10.78 -15.87 9.06
C THR A 121 10.00 -14.56 9.01
N LEU A 122 8.84 -14.46 9.67
CA LEU A 122 7.96 -13.29 9.57
C LEU A 122 8.61 -12.01 10.10
N ASP A 123 9.48 -12.11 11.11
CA ASP A 123 10.17 -10.96 11.69
C ASP A 123 11.69 -11.09 11.54
N ARG A 124 12.24 -10.33 10.59
CA ARG A 124 13.68 -10.17 10.38
C ARG A 124 14.18 -8.77 10.75
N ASP A 125 13.37 -7.98 11.45
CA ASP A 125 13.73 -6.64 11.90
C ASP A 125 14.31 -6.70 13.32
N ARG A 126 15.64 -6.48 13.43
CA ARG A 126 16.36 -6.51 14.72
C ARG A 126 15.86 -5.48 15.74
N ARG A 127 15.13 -4.45 15.29
CA ARG A 127 14.56 -3.41 16.17
C ARG A 127 13.14 -3.77 16.64
N SER A 128 12.60 -4.91 16.19
CA SER A 128 11.29 -5.39 16.62
C SER A 128 11.34 -5.82 18.08
N LYS A 129 10.35 -5.37 18.87
CA LYS A 129 10.23 -5.66 20.31
C LYS A 129 9.13 -6.69 20.60
N ASN A 130 8.67 -7.43 19.58
CA ASN A 130 7.60 -8.42 19.72
C ASN A 130 8.08 -9.80 20.21
N GLY A 131 9.39 -10.00 20.36
CA GLY A 131 9.98 -11.25 20.85
C GLY A 131 10.05 -12.39 19.82
N TYR A 132 9.63 -12.16 18.57
CA TYR A 132 9.60 -13.20 17.51
C TYR A 132 10.78 -13.12 16.53
N TYR A 133 11.71 -12.18 16.73
CA TYR A 133 12.95 -12.17 15.97
C TYR A 133 13.77 -13.42 16.31
N THR A 134 13.87 -14.35 15.36
CA THR A 134 14.65 -15.57 15.54
C THR A 134 16.13 -15.28 15.31
N TYR A 135 16.92 -15.25 16.40
CA TYR A 135 18.38 -15.19 16.33
C TYR A 135 18.96 -16.49 15.76
N PHE A 136 20.11 -16.39 15.09
CA PHE A 136 20.86 -17.54 14.55
C PHE A 136 20.08 -18.47 13.60
N ILE A 137 19.10 -17.92 12.88
CA ILE A 137 18.23 -18.67 11.96
C ILE A 137 19.01 -19.49 10.91
N GLU A 138 20.18 -19.00 10.49
CA GLU A 138 21.06 -19.70 9.54
C GLU A 138 21.51 -21.07 10.08
N GLN A 139 21.76 -21.20 11.39
CA GLN A 139 22.14 -22.48 11.98
C GLN A 139 21.02 -23.51 11.88
N ARG A 140 19.75 -23.07 11.81
CA ARG A 140 18.62 -23.99 11.64
C ARG A 140 18.57 -24.54 10.22
N PHE A 141 18.78 -23.68 9.22
CA PHE A 141 18.79 -24.11 7.83
C PHE A 141 19.98 -25.02 7.47
N LYS A 142 21.12 -24.90 8.18
CA LYS A 142 22.28 -25.79 7.97
C LYS A 142 21.98 -27.28 8.14
N PHE A 143 21.06 -27.64 9.02
CA PHE A 143 20.66 -29.03 9.27
C PHE A 143 19.41 -29.44 8.50
N PHE A 144 18.80 -28.52 7.75
CA PHE A 144 17.59 -28.76 7.00
C PHE A 144 17.96 -29.10 5.56
N HIS A 145 18.20 -30.38 5.27
CA HIS A 145 18.73 -30.84 3.98
C HIS A 145 17.85 -30.43 2.79
N GLU A 146 16.53 -30.39 2.99
CA GLU A 146 15.54 -29.96 2.00
C GLU A 146 15.71 -28.49 1.60
N TRP A 147 16.32 -27.64 2.44
CA TRP A 147 16.59 -26.23 2.14
C TRP A 147 17.56 -26.05 0.97
N SER A 148 18.56 -26.92 0.87
CA SER A 148 19.60 -26.81 -0.15
C SER A 148 19.33 -27.68 -1.38
N ASP A 149 18.17 -28.33 -1.44
CA ASP A 149 17.78 -29.17 -2.58
C ASP A 149 17.42 -28.27 -3.79
N PRO A 150 18.18 -28.34 -4.91
CA PRO A 150 17.91 -27.53 -6.08
C PRO A 150 16.60 -27.91 -6.78
N ASN A 151 15.99 -29.05 -6.47
CA ASN A 151 14.70 -29.47 -7.03
C ASN A 151 13.51 -29.04 -6.16
N LYS A 152 13.72 -28.28 -5.07
CA LYS A 152 12.65 -27.78 -4.21
C LYS A 152 12.56 -26.27 -4.27
N ILE A 153 11.35 -25.78 -4.49
CA ILE A 153 11.01 -24.36 -4.41
C ILE A 153 10.44 -24.07 -3.03
N HIS A 154 11.08 -23.18 -2.26
CA HIS A 154 10.62 -22.84 -0.91
C HIS A 154 9.83 -21.54 -0.88
N LEU A 155 8.61 -21.57 -0.33
CA LEU A 155 7.84 -20.36 -0.05
C LEU A 155 8.21 -19.81 1.33
N ILE A 156 8.67 -18.56 1.35
CA ILE A 156 9.15 -17.86 2.54
C ILE A 156 8.23 -16.67 2.81
N PHE A 157 7.74 -16.56 4.05
CA PHE A 157 6.93 -15.41 4.46
C PHE A 157 7.78 -14.40 5.24
N ASN A 158 7.63 -13.11 4.93
CA ASN A 158 8.23 -12.06 5.73
C ASN A 158 7.33 -10.81 5.85
N HIS A 159 7.03 -10.41 7.10
CA HIS A 159 6.35 -9.16 7.40
C HIS A 159 7.33 -7.99 7.63
N TYR A 160 8.56 -8.28 8.06
CA TYR A 160 9.47 -7.24 8.53
C TYR A 160 10.90 -7.49 8.02
N THR A 161 11.25 -6.88 6.89
CA THR A 161 12.61 -7.00 6.32
C THR A 161 13.59 -5.94 6.85
N GLY A 162 13.14 -4.88 7.53
CA GLY A 162 14.02 -3.81 8.00
C GLY A 162 13.30 -2.60 8.58
N THR A 163 14.07 -1.58 8.98
CA THR A 163 13.56 -0.36 9.61
C THR A 163 14.23 0.89 9.00
N TRP A 164 13.50 2.01 8.91
CA TRP A 164 14.06 3.32 8.55
C TRP A 164 15.40 3.62 9.25
N PRO A 165 16.39 4.25 8.57
CA PRO A 165 16.32 4.79 7.20
C PRO A 165 16.64 3.76 6.13
N SER A 166 17.24 2.64 6.51
CA SER A 166 17.60 1.56 5.60
C SER A 166 16.62 0.41 5.79
N TYR A 167 15.53 0.42 5.04
CA TYR A 167 14.64 -0.73 4.93
C TYR A 167 15.42 -1.89 4.30
N ARG A 168 16.19 -2.60 5.13
CA ARG A 168 16.98 -3.75 4.69
C ARG A 168 16.10 -4.67 3.85
N ARG A 169 16.66 -5.09 2.74
CA ARG A 169 15.94 -5.82 1.68
C ARG A 169 16.24 -7.32 1.73
N THR A 170 17.22 -7.70 2.55
CA THR A 170 17.71 -9.07 2.73
C THR A 170 17.15 -9.67 4.02
N LEU A 171 16.92 -10.99 4.05
CA LEU A 171 16.37 -11.69 5.22
C LEU A 171 17.43 -12.02 6.30
N ASP A 172 18.68 -11.58 6.11
CA ASP A 172 19.84 -11.85 6.97
C ASP A 172 20.14 -13.36 7.15
N PHE A 173 19.93 -14.18 6.10
CA PHE A 173 20.36 -15.58 6.01
C PHE A 173 20.52 -16.02 4.54
N ILE A 174 21.13 -17.18 4.32
CA ILE A 174 21.32 -17.78 2.99
C ILE A 174 19.99 -18.36 2.49
N LEU A 175 19.46 -17.75 1.43
CA LEU A 175 18.26 -18.21 0.74
C LEU A 175 18.50 -19.58 0.07
N PRO A 176 17.46 -20.40 -0.10
CA PRO A 176 17.60 -21.70 -0.73
C PRO A 176 17.79 -21.54 -2.24
N SER A 177 18.17 -22.63 -2.92
CA SER A 177 18.48 -22.61 -4.36
C SER A 177 17.33 -22.11 -5.22
N GLN A 178 16.08 -22.47 -4.86
CA GLN A 178 14.88 -21.91 -5.46
C GLN A 178 13.91 -21.46 -4.36
N TYR A 179 13.37 -20.26 -4.49
CA TYR A 179 12.42 -19.72 -3.52
C TYR A 179 11.37 -18.82 -4.15
N ILE A 180 10.27 -18.67 -3.42
CA ILE A 180 9.32 -17.59 -3.58
C ILE A 180 9.23 -16.82 -2.28
N LEU A 181 9.43 -15.50 -2.31
CA LEU A 181 9.36 -14.61 -1.17
C LEU A 181 8.00 -13.89 -1.16
N ALA A 182 7.15 -14.28 -0.22
CA ALA A 182 5.94 -13.55 0.14
C ALA A 182 6.29 -12.47 1.16
N SER A 183 6.37 -11.21 0.72
CA SER A 183 6.87 -10.12 1.57
C SER A 183 6.08 -8.84 1.46
N THR A 184 6.05 -8.10 2.57
CA THR A 184 5.40 -6.80 2.69
C THR A 184 6.36 -5.65 2.39
N SER A 185 7.49 -5.84 1.71
CA SER A 185 8.56 -4.82 1.60
C SER A 185 9.10 -4.65 0.19
N PHE A 186 8.24 -4.74 -0.81
CA PHE A 186 8.64 -4.62 -2.20
C PHE A 186 8.42 -3.21 -2.77
N THR A 187 9.35 -2.83 -3.62
CA THR A 187 9.36 -1.62 -4.44
C THR A 187 9.56 -2.03 -5.89
N TYR A 188 9.24 -1.14 -6.84
CA TYR A 188 9.40 -1.47 -8.27
C TYR A 188 10.85 -1.77 -8.67
N ASN A 189 11.83 -1.31 -7.88
CA ASN A 189 13.25 -1.52 -8.15
C ASN A 189 13.77 -2.89 -7.65
N ASN A 190 13.05 -3.57 -6.76
CA ASN A 190 13.53 -4.79 -6.09
C ASN A 190 12.58 -5.98 -6.20
N TYR A 191 11.49 -5.85 -6.97
CA TYR A 191 10.52 -6.90 -7.14
C TYR A 191 10.81 -7.76 -8.35
N ASN A 192 10.85 -9.06 -8.14
CA ASN A 192 10.98 -10.05 -9.20
C ASN A 192 9.67 -10.83 -9.37
N CYS A 193 9.00 -10.64 -10.50
CA CYS A 193 7.76 -11.35 -10.85
C CYS A 193 7.84 -12.88 -10.77
N LEU A 194 9.03 -13.47 -10.89
CA LEU A 194 9.20 -14.92 -10.79
C LEU A 194 9.19 -15.39 -9.34
N SER A 195 10.00 -14.76 -8.50
CA SER A 195 10.35 -15.24 -7.17
C SER A 195 9.69 -14.44 -6.05
N ASP A 196 8.94 -13.38 -6.33
CA ASP A 196 8.39 -12.51 -5.29
C ASP A 196 6.87 -12.42 -5.41
N ILE A 197 6.18 -12.30 -4.27
CA ILE A 197 4.74 -12.01 -4.18
C ILE A 197 4.54 -10.93 -3.13
N THR A 198 3.89 -9.84 -3.52
CA THR A 198 3.57 -8.78 -2.55
C THR A 198 2.44 -9.19 -1.63
N PHE A 199 2.71 -9.11 -0.33
CA PHE A 199 1.85 -9.62 0.72
C PHE A 199 1.45 -8.49 1.67
N PRO A 200 0.23 -8.49 2.25
CA PRO A 200 -0.18 -7.43 3.15
C PRO A 200 0.37 -7.65 4.56
N LEU A 201 0.66 -6.56 5.26
CA LEU A 201 1.05 -6.60 6.66
C LEU A 201 -0.21 -6.67 7.55
N PHE A 202 -0.39 -7.74 8.34
CA PHE A 202 -1.50 -7.91 9.33
C PHE A 202 -1.05 -8.30 10.76
N HIS A 203 -1.85 -7.92 11.76
CA HIS A 203 -1.59 -8.14 13.20
C HIS A 203 -2.33 -9.38 13.70
N ILE A 204 -1.95 -9.90 14.88
CA ILE A 204 -2.64 -11.05 15.49
C ILE A 204 -4.10 -10.73 15.85
N ASP A 205 -4.35 -9.50 16.31
CA ASP A 205 -5.70 -8.98 16.59
C ASP A 205 -6.44 -8.53 15.31
N TYR A 206 -6.24 -9.28 14.22
CA TYR A 206 -6.86 -8.94 12.94
C TYR A 206 -8.39 -8.88 13.11
N PRO A 207 -9.06 -7.81 12.63
CA PRO A 207 -10.46 -7.63 12.91
C PRO A 207 -11.27 -8.77 12.30
N SER A 208 -11.89 -9.59 13.16
CA SER A 208 -12.76 -10.70 12.76
C SER A 208 -14.17 -10.22 12.40
N ASN A 209 -14.57 -9.03 12.86
CA ASN A 209 -15.93 -8.55 12.74
C ASN A 209 -16.11 -7.57 11.58
N LEU A 210 -16.86 -8.03 10.59
CA LEU A 210 -17.49 -7.21 9.56
C LEU A 210 -18.43 -6.20 10.23
N THR A 211 -18.02 -4.93 10.36
CA THR A 211 -18.99 -3.90 10.73
C THR A 211 -19.82 -3.57 9.49
N ASN A 212 -21.11 -3.91 9.50
CA ASN A 212 -22.03 -3.71 8.35
C ASN A 212 -22.30 -2.23 8.03
N LYS A 213 -21.89 -1.28 8.89
CA LYS A 213 -22.01 0.16 8.64
C LYS A 213 -20.85 0.65 7.78
N PHE A 214 -20.86 0.25 6.51
CA PHE A 214 -19.93 0.75 5.50
C PHE A 214 -20.24 2.20 5.09
N PHE A 215 -21.52 2.56 5.03
CA PHE A 215 -21.96 3.90 4.69
C PHE A 215 -22.18 4.75 5.94
N SER A 216 -21.37 5.78 6.07
CA SER A 216 -21.46 6.84 7.07
C SER A 216 -21.49 8.18 6.34
N SER A 217 -22.20 9.17 6.89
CA SER A 217 -22.08 10.55 6.40
C SER A 217 -20.67 11.06 6.74
N ARG A 218 -19.76 11.04 5.77
CA ARG A 218 -18.38 11.48 5.96
C ARG A 218 -18.32 13.01 5.92
N LYS A 219 -17.70 13.59 6.95
CA LYS A 219 -17.56 15.04 7.14
C LYS A 219 -16.09 15.47 7.13
N ILE A 220 -15.19 14.56 7.48
CA ILE A 220 -13.75 14.82 7.53
C ILE A 220 -13.18 14.56 6.14
N LEU A 221 -12.44 15.50 5.58
CA LEU A 221 -11.74 15.33 4.31
C LEU A 221 -10.60 14.32 4.48
N LEU A 222 -9.67 14.59 5.40
CA LEU A 222 -8.45 13.81 5.58
C LEU A 222 -8.18 13.54 7.05
N SER A 223 -7.79 12.32 7.41
CA SER A 223 -7.40 12.02 8.78
C SER A 223 -6.14 11.17 8.94
N PHE A 224 -5.54 11.25 10.12
CA PHE A 224 -4.43 10.42 10.56
C PHE A 224 -4.45 10.27 12.08
N LYS A 225 -4.23 9.05 12.58
CA LYS A 225 -3.92 8.79 14.00
C LYS A 225 -2.78 7.79 14.10
N GLY A 226 -1.74 8.09 14.88
CA GLY A 226 -0.64 7.15 15.08
C GLY A 226 0.48 7.64 15.99
N LYS A 227 1.41 6.73 16.31
CA LYS A 227 2.55 7.06 17.19
C LYS A 227 3.53 8.02 16.52
N SER A 228 4.04 8.96 17.31
CA SER A 228 5.21 9.76 16.95
C SER A 228 6.47 8.96 17.25
N TYR A 229 7.23 8.60 16.21
CA TYR A 229 8.54 7.98 16.37
C TYR A 229 9.60 9.06 16.12
N GLU A 230 10.54 9.23 17.04
CA GLU A 230 11.63 10.21 16.94
C GLU A 230 12.43 10.02 15.65
N ASP A 231 12.73 8.77 15.29
CA ASP A 231 13.51 8.45 14.08
C ASP A 231 12.76 8.67 12.76
N VAL A 232 11.44 8.89 12.80
CA VAL A 232 10.63 9.18 11.60
C VAL A 232 10.03 10.59 11.68
N GLN A 233 10.36 11.36 12.71
CA GLN A 233 9.70 12.62 13.02
C GLN A 233 9.98 13.68 11.96
N HIS A 234 11.20 13.75 11.43
CA HIS A 234 11.59 14.78 10.44
C HIS A 234 10.77 14.75 9.15
N HIS A 235 10.34 13.56 8.70
CA HIS A 235 9.50 13.43 7.50
C HIS A 235 8.00 13.61 7.78
N ARG A 236 7.58 13.46 9.06
CA ARG A 236 6.17 13.46 9.47
C ARG A 236 5.74 14.73 10.19
N THR A 237 6.69 15.59 10.58
CA THR A 237 6.44 16.95 11.08
C THR A 237 5.55 17.73 10.14
N PHE A 238 5.74 17.56 8.83
CA PHE A 238 4.90 18.20 7.82
C PHE A 238 3.41 17.93 8.04
N PHE A 239 3.02 16.67 8.30
CA PHE A 239 1.61 16.33 8.46
C PHE A 239 0.94 17.05 9.64
N ARG A 240 1.70 17.45 10.67
CA ARG A 240 1.15 18.24 11.77
C ARG A 240 0.62 19.60 11.30
N HIS A 241 1.28 20.21 10.32
CA HIS A 241 0.88 21.50 9.76
C HIS A 241 -0.36 21.42 8.86
N LEU A 242 -0.73 20.22 8.39
CA LEU A 242 -2.00 20.02 7.67
C LEU A 242 -3.21 20.05 8.59
N ASN A 243 -3.03 19.83 9.89
CA ASN A 243 -4.12 19.74 10.85
C ASN A 243 -4.81 21.10 11.00
N ASN A 244 -6.10 21.17 10.70
CA ASN A 244 -6.92 22.38 10.88
C ASN A 244 -8.03 22.20 11.93
N ASN A 245 -8.12 21.04 12.57
CA ASN A 245 -9.15 20.69 13.56
C ASN A 245 -10.61 20.84 13.07
N HIS A 246 -10.82 20.95 11.75
CA HIS A 246 -12.14 21.11 11.15
C HIS A 246 -12.48 19.91 10.28
N ASP A 247 -11.82 19.79 9.14
CA ASP A 247 -12.01 18.71 8.18
C ASP A 247 -10.70 17.99 7.82
N ILE A 248 -9.58 18.41 8.43
CA ILE A 248 -8.31 17.69 8.40
C ILE A 248 -7.87 17.47 9.84
N ILE A 249 -7.87 16.19 10.26
CA ILE A 249 -7.63 15.77 11.65
C ILE A 249 -6.38 14.89 11.72
N ILE A 250 -5.29 15.42 12.28
CA ILE A 250 -4.02 14.71 12.42
C ILE A 250 -3.66 14.59 13.90
N LYS A 251 -3.71 13.37 14.43
CA LYS A 251 -3.46 13.07 15.85
C LYS A 251 -2.22 12.20 16.00
N TYR A 252 -1.27 12.66 16.81
CA TYR A 252 -0.13 11.85 17.23
C TYR A 252 -0.30 11.40 18.68
N THR A 253 -0.04 10.13 18.96
CA THR A 253 0.01 9.62 20.33
C THR A 253 1.46 9.67 20.82
N ASP A 254 1.68 10.28 21.98
CA ASP A 254 2.99 10.35 22.62
C ASP A 254 3.39 8.98 23.20
N ASN A 255 4.69 8.68 23.19
CA ASN A 255 5.21 7.40 23.69
C ASN A 255 5.11 7.25 25.22
N ASN A 256 4.96 8.37 25.95
CA ASN A 256 5.03 8.41 27.42
C ASN A 256 3.66 8.28 28.10
N ASN A 257 2.57 8.51 27.36
CA ASN A 257 1.23 8.36 27.91
C ASN A 257 0.71 6.98 27.55
N ASN A 258 0.70 6.08 28.54
CA ASN A 258 -0.03 4.81 28.52
C ASN A 258 -1.56 4.98 28.42
N ASN A 259 -2.05 6.20 28.18
CA ASN A 259 -3.45 6.45 27.85
C ASN A 259 -3.79 5.58 26.66
N SER A 260 -4.65 4.60 26.92
CA SER A 260 -5.16 3.61 25.98
C SER A 260 -5.36 4.25 24.62
N TYR A 261 -4.69 3.72 23.60
CA TYR A 261 -4.95 4.08 22.22
C TYR A 261 -6.46 3.91 22.00
N ASP A 262 -7.21 5.02 22.01
CA ASP A 262 -8.68 4.92 21.96
C ASP A 262 -9.07 4.38 20.59
N GLN A 263 -9.33 3.07 20.58
CA GLN A 263 -9.65 2.30 19.39
C GLN A 263 -11.02 2.71 18.85
N ASN A 264 -11.95 3.11 19.73
CA ASN A 264 -13.26 3.60 19.31
C ASN A 264 -13.11 4.94 18.60
N GLU A 265 -12.34 5.87 19.18
CA GLU A 265 -12.05 7.15 18.53
C GLU A 265 -11.33 6.94 17.18
N TYR A 266 -10.39 5.99 17.10
CA TYR A 266 -9.71 5.67 15.85
C TYR A 266 -10.66 5.13 14.79
N ILE A 267 -11.51 4.18 15.15
CA ILE A 267 -12.52 3.60 14.24
C ILE A 267 -13.51 4.66 13.76
N GLU A 268 -13.99 5.53 14.66
CA GLU A 268 -14.88 6.63 14.29
C GLU A 268 -14.20 7.63 13.36
N LEU A 269 -12.91 7.91 13.58
CA LEU A 269 -12.13 8.74 12.67
C LEU A 269 -12.06 8.13 11.26
N LEU A 270 -11.79 6.82 11.14
CA LEU A 270 -11.79 6.11 9.86
C LEU A 270 -13.17 6.14 9.18
N ARG A 271 -14.24 5.95 9.95
CA ARG A 271 -15.63 5.98 9.44
C ARG A 271 -16.04 7.36 8.96
N GLN A 272 -15.59 8.44 9.60
CA GLN A 272 -16.05 9.80 9.28
C GLN A 272 -15.21 10.50 8.20
N SER A 273 -14.08 9.90 7.78
CA SER A 273 -13.10 10.52 6.87
C SER A 273 -13.22 10.03 5.44
N TYR A 274 -13.18 10.92 4.45
CA TYR A 274 -13.08 10.51 3.04
C TYR A 274 -11.74 9.84 2.74
N PHE A 275 -10.66 10.45 3.22
CA PHE A 275 -9.29 10.05 2.97
C PHE A 275 -8.54 9.79 4.28
N CYS A 276 -7.64 8.81 4.29
CA CYS A 276 -6.81 8.47 5.43
C CYS A 276 -5.34 8.48 5.03
N LEU A 277 -4.50 9.26 5.72
CA LEU A 277 -3.06 9.21 5.49
C LEU A 277 -2.51 7.85 5.96
N VAL A 278 -1.78 7.20 5.06
CA VAL A 278 -1.04 5.97 5.31
C VAL A 278 0.44 6.22 4.99
N PRO A 279 1.11 7.07 5.79
CA PRO A 279 2.53 7.34 5.56
C PRO A 279 3.36 6.13 5.98
N SER A 280 4.45 5.88 5.25
CA SER A 280 5.49 4.97 5.71
C SER A 280 6.01 5.42 7.09
N GLY A 281 6.17 4.45 7.98
CA GLY A 281 6.62 4.70 9.35
C GLY A 281 8.05 4.24 9.53
N ARG A 282 8.31 3.57 10.64
CA ARG A 282 9.56 2.79 10.80
C ARG A 282 9.67 1.68 9.75
N ARG A 283 8.56 1.25 9.18
CA ARG A 283 8.44 0.20 8.16
C ARG A 283 7.79 0.78 6.90
N LEU A 284 8.08 0.18 5.75
CA LEU A 284 7.55 0.57 4.44
C LEU A 284 6.02 0.59 4.44
N TYR A 285 5.40 -0.46 4.99
CA TYR A 285 3.95 -0.63 5.04
C TYR A 285 3.42 -0.48 6.45
N SER A 286 2.14 -0.13 6.53
CA SER A 286 1.43 0.06 7.78
C SER A 286 0.13 -0.73 7.76
N TYR A 287 -0.20 -1.35 8.90
CA TYR A 287 -1.52 -1.96 9.17
C TYR A 287 -2.70 -1.04 8.82
N ARG A 288 -2.50 0.28 8.95
CA ARG A 288 -3.48 1.30 8.57
C ARG A 288 -3.96 1.18 7.13
N PHE A 289 -3.13 0.63 6.25
CA PHE A 289 -3.53 0.37 4.87
C PHE A 289 -4.77 -0.54 4.83
N LEU A 290 -4.75 -1.68 5.51
CA LEU A 290 -5.88 -2.60 5.53
C LEU A 290 -7.07 -2.05 6.32
N GLU A 291 -6.82 -1.36 7.44
CA GLU A 291 -7.88 -0.73 8.26
C GLU A 291 -8.62 0.36 7.46
N SER A 292 -7.90 1.18 6.71
CA SER A 292 -8.51 2.21 5.86
C SER A 292 -9.39 1.59 4.76
N LEU A 293 -8.94 0.51 4.11
CA LEU A 293 -9.77 -0.25 3.16
C LEU A 293 -11.01 -0.84 3.82
N GLN A 294 -10.88 -1.43 5.01
CA GLN A 294 -11.99 -2.03 5.76
C GLN A 294 -13.14 -1.07 5.95
N TYR A 295 -12.83 0.16 6.36
CA TYR A 295 -13.79 1.22 6.65
C TYR A 295 -14.09 2.12 5.44
N GLY A 296 -13.58 1.81 4.25
CA GLY A 296 -13.76 2.65 3.06
C GLY A 296 -13.18 4.05 3.22
N CYS A 297 -12.18 4.24 4.06
CA CYS A 297 -11.42 5.48 4.09
C CYS A 297 -10.33 5.39 3.01
N ILE A 298 -10.39 6.23 1.98
CA ILE A 298 -9.51 6.13 0.81
C ILE A 298 -8.05 6.31 1.27
N PRO A 299 -7.19 5.30 1.11
CA PRO A 299 -5.80 5.39 1.53
C PRO A 299 -5.04 6.45 0.71
N VAL A 300 -4.40 7.38 1.41
CA VAL A 300 -3.47 8.35 0.86
C VAL A 300 -2.06 7.96 1.30
N ILE A 301 -1.35 7.27 0.43
CA ILE A 301 -0.03 6.70 0.68
C ILE A 301 1.00 7.77 0.37
N THR A 302 1.90 8.02 1.31
CA THR A 302 3.04 8.92 1.08
C THR A 302 4.32 8.10 1.14
N THR A 303 5.11 8.14 0.07
CA THR A 303 6.41 7.45 0.01
C THR A 303 7.56 8.43 0.17
N ASN A 304 8.64 7.98 0.79
CA ASN A 304 9.89 8.73 0.88
C ASN A 304 10.83 8.26 -0.26
N ASP A 305 11.74 9.13 -0.68
CA ASP A 305 12.97 8.75 -1.40
C ASP A 305 12.82 8.07 -2.78
N ASN A 306 11.81 8.46 -3.58
CA ASN A 306 11.57 7.92 -4.93
C ASN A 306 11.34 6.38 -4.97
N GLU A 307 11.17 5.73 -3.83
CA GLU A 307 10.86 4.30 -3.77
C GLU A 307 9.35 4.11 -4.01
N LEU A 308 9.00 3.72 -5.24
CA LEU A 308 7.64 3.33 -5.59
C LEU A 308 7.33 1.99 -4.92
N ILE A 309 6.40 1.99 -3.98
CA ILE A 309 5.97 0.81 -3.22
C ILE A 309 5.03 -0.05 -4.08
N ILE A 310 5.17 -1.39 -4.05
CA ILE A 310 4.24 -2.30 -4.74
C ILE A 310 3.16 -2.82 -3.80
N LEU A 311 1.92 -2.44 -4.00
CA LEU A 311 0.86 -2.79 -3.07
C LEU A 311 0.58 -4.31 -3.03
N PRO A 312 0.00 -4.81 -1.93
CA PRO A 312 -0.30 -6.24 -1.80
C PRO A 312 -1.13 -6.74 -2.97
N PHE A 313 -0.77 -7.90 -3.52
CA PHE A 313 -1.49 -8.55 -4.63
C PHE A 313 -1.69 -7.65 -5.87
N SER A 314 -0.73 -6.78 -6.18
CA SER A 314 -0.79 -5.87 -7.35
C SER A 314 -0.87 -6.59 -8.71
N GLU A 315 -0.64 -7.91 -8.75
CA GLU A 315 -0.87 -8.74 -9.94
C GLU A 315 -2.35 -8.92 -10.30
N ILE A 316 -3.23 -8.90 -9.30
CA ILE A 316 -4.67 -9.17 -9.48
C ILE A 316 -5.56 -8.01 -9.01
N ILE A 317 -5.00 -7.03 -8.29
CA ILE A 317 -5.72 -5.85 -7.80
C ILE A 317 -5.29 -4.63 -8.59
N ASN A 318 -6.27 -3.99 -9.24
CA ASN A 318 -6.06 -2.66 -9.81
C ASN A 318 -6.27 -1.58 -8.75
N TRP A 319 -5.15 -1.11 -8.18
CA TRP A 319 -5.15 -0.10 -7.12
C TRP A 319 -5.54 1.31 -7.59
N SER A 320 -5.54 1.58 -8.90
CA SER A 320 -5.83 2.89 -9.48
C SER A 320 -7.22 3.44 -9.10
N LYS A 321 -8.15 2.56 -8.75
CA LYS A 321 -9.53 2.91 -8.44
C LYS A 321 -9.81 3.14 -6.95
N SER A 322 -8.86 2.86 -6.07
CA SER A 322 -9.12 2.79 -4.62
C SER A 322 -8.16 3.59 -3.76
N ILE A 323 -7.05 4.11 -4.30
CA ILE A 323 -6.02 4.78 -3.49
C ILE A 323 -5.48 6.04 -4.15
N ILE A 324 -4.74 6.83 -3.37
CA ILE A 324 -3.95 7.96 -3.83
C ILE A 324 -2.51 7.75 -3.38
N ILE A 325 -1.55 7.86 -4.30
CA ILE A 325 -0.12 7.85 -3.98
C ILE A 325 0.43 9.26 -4.15
N ILE A 326 1.18 9.73 -3.17
CA ILE A 326 1.87 11.01 -3.19
C ILE A 326 3.36 10.75 -3.03
N TYR A 327 4.12 11.32 -3.96
CA TYR A 327 5.57 11.30 -3.94
C TYR A 327 6.10 12.54 -3.24
N SER A 328 7.22 12.39 -2.55
CA SER A 328 7.87 13.43 -1.75
C SER A 328 8.28 14.68 -2.54
N ASN A 329 8.35 14.63 -3.87
CA ASN A 329 8.66 15.77 -4.73
C ASN A 329 7.48 16.74 -4.95
N ILE A 330 6.25 16.33 -4.65
CA ILE A 330 5.08 17.22 -4.66
C ILE A 330 5.01 17.91 -3.31
N SER A 331 4.87 19.25 -3.30
CA SER A 331 4.69 19.99 -2.05
C SER A 331 3.46 19.46 -1.31
N LEU A 332 3.69 18.69 -0.24
CA LEU A 332 2.65 18.11 0.61
C LEU A 332 1.66 19.16 1.12
N SER A 333 2.01 20.46 1.08
CA SER A 333 1.12 21.59 1.41
C SER A 333 -0.06 21.74 0.47
N LEU A 334 0.07 21.27 -0.77
CA LEU A 334 -1.02 21.30 -1.74
C LEU A 334 -1.97 20.10 -1.60
N LEU A 335 -1.63 19.11 -0.77
CA LEU A 335 -2.45 17.91 -0.60
C LEU A 335 -3.94 18.23 -0.30
N PRO A 336 -4.28 19.12 0.65
CA PRO A 336 -5.67 19.48 0.89
C PRO A 336 -6.40 19.97 -0.35
N TYR A 337 -5.74 20.81 -1.15
CA TYR A 337 -6.30 21.36 -2.39
C TYR A 337 -6.64 20.24 -3.38
N TYR A 338 -5.71 19.30 -3.59
CA TYR A 338 -5.92 18.19 -4.51
C TYR A 338 -7.03 17.24 -4.07
N LEU A 339 -7.08 16.87 -2.78
CA LEU A 339 -8.15 16.03 -2.25
C LEU A 339 -9.53 16.70 -2.39
N ARG A 340 -9.60 18.03 -2.21
CA ARG A 340 -10.83 18.79 -2.40
C ARG A 340 -11.32 18.79 -3.85
N ASN A 341 -10.42 18.78 -4.81
CA ASN A 341 -10.75 18.76 -6.23
C ASN A 341 -11.29 17.42 -6.74
N ILE A 342 -11.09 16.32 -5.99
CA ILE A 342 -11.73 15.05 -6.29
C ILE A 342 -13.22 15.18 -5.97
N SER A 343 -14.09 14.97 -6.96
CA SER A 343 -15.54 15.13 -6.80
C SER A 343 -16.12 14.14 -5.78
N ILE A 344 -17.26 14.48 -5.18
CA ILE A 344 -17.97 13.58 -4.27
C ILE A 344 -18.32 12.23 -4.92
N TYR A 345 -18.68 12.24 -6.20
CA TYR A 345 -18.96 11.02 -6.96
C TYR A 345 -17.72 10.12 -7.05
N GLN A 346 -16.58 10.68 -7.45
CA GLN A 346 -15.32 9.93 -7.52
C GLN A 346 -14.93 9.39 -6.14
N ARG A 347 -15.04 10.19 -5.07
CA ARG A 347 -14.79 9.73 -3.70
C ARG A 347 -15.67 8.53 -3.37
N ASN A 348 -16.97 8.60 -3.60
CA ASN A 348 -17.88 7.49 -3.30
C ASN A 348 -17.52 6.21 -4.06
N GLN A 349 -17.15 6.31 -5.34
CA GLN A 349 -16.68 5.16 -6.12
C GLN A 349 -15.41 4.55 -5.52
N MET A 350 -14.41 5.38 -5.20
CA MET A 350 -13.16 4.90 -4.59
C MET A 350 -13.39 4.20 -3.25
N GLN A 351 -14.34 4.68 -2.44
CA GLN A 351 -14.70 4.04 -1.17
C GLN A 351 -15.33 2.66 -1.37
N ILE A 352 -16.27 2.55 -2.31
CA ILE A 352 -16.90 1.27 -2.67
C ILE A 352 -15.83 0.29 -3.12
N GLU A 353 -14.90 0.73 -3.97
CA GLU A 353 -13.78 -0.08 -4.42
C GLU A 353 -12.86 -0.51 -3.27
N CYS A 354 -12.51 0.38 -2.34
CA CYS A 354 -11.76 0.02 -1.13
C CYS A 354 -12.41 -1.15 -0.37
N ARG A 355 -13.73 -1.08 -0.20
CA ARG A 355 -14.50 -2.08 0.52
C ARG A 355 -14.62 -3.40 -0.22
N ASN A 356 -14.86 -3.34 -1.53
CA ASN A 356 -14.89 -4.52 -2.39
C ASN A 356 -13.56 -5.26 -2.35
N ILE A 357 -12.45 -4.52 -2.46
CA ILE A 357 -11.08 -5.05 -2.35
C ILE A 357 -10.88 -5.70 -0.97
N TRP A 358 -11.23 -5.01 0.12
CA TRP A 358 -11.10 -5.57 1.46
C TRP A 358 -11.94 -6.84 1.64
N LEU A 359 -13.20 -6.84 1.22
CA LEU A 359 -14.10 -7.99 1.35
C LEU A 359 -13.56 -9.20 0.59
N LYS A 360 -13.10 -8.96 -0.64
CA LYS A 360 -12.65 -9.99 -1.56
C LYS A 360 -11.30 -10.59 -1.16
N TYR A 361 -10.33 -9.78 -0.70
CA TYR A 361 -8.94 -10.23 -0.55
C TYR A 361 -8.39 -10.13 0.88
N PHE A 362 -8.93 -9.25 1.72
CA PHE A 362 -8.32 -8.89 3.02
C PHE A 362 -9.26 -9.05 4.22
N SER A 363 -10.43 -9.68 4.06
CA SER A 363 -11.44 -9.75 5.12
C SER A 363 -11.08 -10.63 6.32
N SER A 364 -10.10 -11.51 6.17
CA SER A 364 -9.52 -12.33 7.24
C SER A 364 -8.11 -12.77 6.86
N ILE A 365 -7.34 -13.25 7.85
CA ILE A 365 -6.02 -13.87 7.59
C ILE A 365 -6.18 -15.08 6.65
N SER A 366 -7.22 -15.88 6.83
CA SER A 366 -7.54 -17.00 5.92
C SER A 366 -7.74 -16.52 4.49
N ARG A 367 -8.52 -15.45 4.26
CA ARG A 367 -8.71 -14.90 2.92
C ARG A 367 -7.41 -14.42 2.29
N ILE A 368 -6.55 -13.77 3.07
CA ILE A 368 -5.24 -13.29 2.61
C ILE A 368 -4.36 -14.45 2.16
N ILE A 369 -4.25 -15.50 2.98
CA ILE A 369 -3.41 -16.65 2.66
C ILE A 369 -3.96 -17.40 1.46
N LEU A 370 -5.27 -17.67 1.40
CA LEU A 370 -5.88 -18.33 0.24
C LEU A 370 -5.69 -17.50 -1.05
N THR A 371 -5.83 -16.18 -1.00
CA THR A 371 -5.55 -15.31 -2.17
C THR A 371 -4.10 -15.46 -2.66
N LEU A 372 -3.14 -15.55 -1.74
CA LEU A 372 -1.74 -15.80 -2.10
C LEU A 372 -1.56 -17.17 -2.76
N LEU A 373 -2.24 -18.21 -2.24
CA LEU A 373 -2.18 -19.56 -2.82
C LEU A 373 -2.83 -19.60 -4.21
N ASP A 374 -3.92 -18.87 -4.42
CA ASP A 374 -4.59 -18.75 -5.73
C ASP A 374 -3.64 -18.08 -6.76
N ILE A 375 -2.96 -17.00 -6.37
CA ILE A 375 -1.95 -16.33 -7.23
C ILE A 375 -0.82 -17.30 -7.58
N LEU A 376 -0.32 -18.06 -6.60
CA LEU A 376 0.73 -19.06 -6.85
C LEU A 376 0.23 -20.15 -7.80
N ASN A 377 -0.97 -20.68 -7.56
CA ASN A 377 -1.59 -21.68 -8.42
C ASN A 377 -1.66 -21.17 -9.87
N ASP A 378 -2.09 -19.93 -10.07
CA ASP A 378 -2.12 -19.30 -11.39
C ASP A 378 -0.72 -19.17 -12.01
N ARG A 379 0.31 -18.87 -11.23
CA ARG A 379 1.70 -18.82 -11.73
C ARG A 379 2.23 -20.18 -12.18
N PHE A 380 1.84 -21.27 -11.53
CA PHE A 380 2.32 -22.62 -11.83
C PHE A 380 1.48 -23.37 -12.88
N ILE A 381 0.19 -23.06 -13.00
CA ILE A 381 -0.66 -23.67 -14.02
C ILE A 381 -0.41 -22.97 -15.37
N THR A 382 0.21 -23.68 -16.30
CA THR A 382 0.10 -23.35 -17.72
C THR A 382 -1.33 -23.62 -18.16
N SER A 383 -2.06 -22.58 -18.58
CA SER A 383 -3.38 -22.70 -19.16
C SER A 383 -3.34 -23.50 -20.47
N SER A 384 -3.34 -24.82 -20.31
CA SER A 384 -3.70 -25.80 -21.34
C SER A 384 -4.78 -26.74 -20.79
N SER A 385 -5.71 -26.17 -20.02
CA SER A 385 -7.03 -26.77 -19.82
C SER A 385 -8.03 -25.63 -19.78
N SER A 386 -8.97 -25.70 -20.71
CA SER A 386 -10.13 -24.83 -20.85
C SER A 386 -10.79 -24.55 -19.50
N PHE A 387 -11.16 -23.29 -19.30
CA PHE A 387 -12.25 -22.85 -18.44
C PHE A 387 -13.29 -23.97 -18.24
N LEU A 388 -13.23 -24.64 -17.10
CA LEU A 388 -14.38 -25.30 -16.50
C LEU A 388 -14.69 -24.50 -15.25
N SER A 389 -15.58 -23.53 -15.44
CA SER A 389 -16.35 -22.92 -14.38
C SER A 389 -17.02 -24.02 -13.57
N PHE A 390 -16.51 -24.31 -12.38
CA PHE A 390 -17.30 -24.94 -11.34
C PHE A 390 -17.79 -23.84 -10.41
N GLU A 391 -19.04 -23.43 -10.63
CA GLU A 391 -19.88 -22.97 -9.54
C GLU A 391 -19.95 -24.09 -8.48
N ARG A 392 -19.49 -23.82 -7.26
CA ARG A 392 -20.03 -24.38 -6.02
C ARG A 392 -19.90 -23.36 -4.89
#